data_AF-A0A921L9T2-F1
#
_entry.id   AF-A0A921L9T2-F1
#
_cell.length_a   1.000
_cell.length_b   1.000
_cell.length_c   1.000
_cell.angle_alpha   90.00
_cell.angle_beta   90.00
_cell.angle_gamma   90.00
#
_symmetry.space_group_name_H-M   'P 1'
#
loop_
_entity.id
_entity.type
_entity.pdbx_description
1 polymer ?
#
loop_
_entity_poly.entity_id
_entity_poly.type
_entity_poly.pdbx_seq_one_letter_code
_entity_poly.pdbx_strand_id
1 'polypeptide(L)'
;MKKSIKYAGIAAATLLAVAPVAAPVVSQAADTATTQAENADGSELTTAKTNFVNQFGNREDTDINLTGANDTSLALGSGNDTPLETFQQNNKDNGIIKSVTTNDKLTALTDQGANVYVTATDNKGTVYDGTIGKSVSDLRSAMALDNYMPVTFTVYLQYKGLDNGAYTSYAKATSFTVSKSDSDELKSINAKFTTPLNVAKNSKTAATQLVNGANLSLTDQNGDSVATKAIELGSTYYYTYTAAMNGNATTGVVSDSDIKDGEFKTAGTYYQRVTYTAQTGSSLASLIAAYQDDPSSYTIYVNGKNASEGSDFTTKTGDNTITFVRAIKVADSEAEWTVTENKGVVTTKADTPYYTLVNDDNAKITNRALAKNTAWVTDQKRVDQDGNTQYRVATGEWIDANNVTFSDKATTDEGAYTDEQALNGKVTLDGPSSFIYMLYNDNGENISNRALAGDSEWYTDKKATNAAGVTVYHVATGEWVQAGNGVNYSAY
;
A
#
# COMPACT_ATOMS: atom_id res chain seq x y z
N MET A 1 -48.20 -39.29 34.81
CA MET A 1 -47.63 -39.25 36.18
C MET A 1 -47.11 -37.85 36.44
N LYS A 2 -47.75 -37.09 37.35
CA LYS A 2 -47.19 -36.43 38.56
C LYS A 2 -46.17 -35.30 38.25
N LYS A 3 -46.28 -34.03 38.72
CA LYS A 3 -47.01 -33.43 39.88
C LYS A 3 -46.86 -31.88 39.90
N SER A 4 -47.89 -31.20 40.45
CA SER A 4 -47.93 -29.95 41.28
C SER A 4 -47.27 -28.64 40.79
N ILE A 5 -47.97 -27.51 40.57
CA ILE A 5 -48.69 -26.58 41.51
C ILE A 5 -47.83 -26.06 42.67
N LYS A 6 -47.63 -24.74 42.73
CA LYS A 6 -47.87 -23.90 43.93
C LYS A 6 -47.90 -22.39 43.58
N TYR A 7 -49.10 -21.82 43.70
CA TYR A 7 -49.39 -20.41 43.91
C TYR A 7 -49.28 -20.08 45.41
N ALA A 8 -48.88 -18.85 45.74
CA ALA A 8 -49.24 -18.04 46.93
C ALA A 8 -48.42 -16.73 46.87
N GLY A 9 -48.89 -15.50 47.10
CA GLY A 9 -50.17 -14.85 47.46
C GLY A 9 -49.91 -13.32 47.34
N ILE A 10 -50.82 -12.46 46.82
CA ILE A 10 -51.93 -11.73 47.51
C ILE A 10 -51.42 -10.92 48.73
N ALA A 11 -51.67 -9.63 49.02
CA ALA A 11 -52.57 -8.51 48.65
C ALA A 11 -51.86 -7.20 49.14
N ALA A 12 -52.26 -5.93 48.91
CA ALA A 12 -53.52 -5.21 49.12
C ALA A 12 -53.41 -3.79 48.48
N ALA A 13 -54.41 -3.27 47.73
CA ALA A 13 -55.49 -2.31 48.12
C ALA A 13 -54.99 -1.08 48.92
N THR A 14 -55.24 0.20 48.59
CA THR A 14 -56.49 0.95 48.29
C THR A 14 -56.16 2.32 47.66
N LEU A 15 -56.73 2.73 46.51
CA LEU A 15 -57.89 3.64 46.31
C LEU A 15 -57.89 5.01 47.02
N LEU A 16 -57.76 6.11 46.26
CA LEU A 16 -58.48 7.37 46.49
C LEU A 16 -58.55 8.20 45.19
N ALA A 17 -59.64 8.97 45.07
CA ALA A 17 -60.33 9.30 43.84
C ALA A 17 -60.21 10.79 43.42
N VAL A 18 -60.20 11.00 42.09
CA VAL A 18 -60.85 12.06 41.27
C VAL A 18 -60.44 13.55 41.42
N ALA A 19 -60.17 14.14 40.24
CA ALA A 19 -59.86 15.54 39.84
C ALA A 19 -60.96 16.59 40.21
N PRO A 20 -60.85 17.95 40.02
CA PRO A 20 -60.18 18.69 38.92
C PRO A 20 -59.51 20.08 39.17
N VAL A 21 -58.68 20.47 38.20
CA VAL A 21 -58.33 21.81 37.62
C VAL A 21 -58.40 23.08 38.50
N ALA A 22 -57.24 23.72 38.69
CA ALA A 22 -57.09 25.18 38.75
C ALA A 22 -55.65 25.57 38.32
N ALA A 23 -55.53 26.51 37.38
CA ALA A 23 -54.25 26.99 36.85
C ALA A 23 -53.43 27.74 37.91
N PRO A 24 -52.09 27.63 37.93
CA PRO A 24 -51.25 28.55 38.67
C PRO A 24 -50.72 29.67 37.77
N VAL A 25 -50.98 30.85 38.32
CA VAL A 25 -50.49 32.19 38.03
C VAL A 25 -48.97 32.25 37.82
N VAL A 26 -48.57 33.10 36.87
CA VAL A 26 -47.18 33.54 36.63
C VAL A 26 -46.57 34.12 37.91
N SER A 27 -45.42 33.60 38.35
CA SER A 27 -44.47 34.35 39.17
C SER A 27 -43.07 34.21 38.57
N GLN A 28 -42.56 35.31 38.02
CA GLN A 28 -41.14 35.46 37.74
C GLN A 28 -40.36 35.40 39.06
N ALA A 29 -39.50 34.40 39.20
CA ALA A 29 -38.26 34.54 39.93
C ALA A 29 -37.17 34.11 38.96
N ALA A 30 -36.38 35.07 38.51
CA ALA A 30 -35.23 34.84 37.66
C ALA A 30 -34.21 34.02 38.46
N ASP A 31 -34.12 32.74 38.16
CA ASP A 31 -32.98 31.92 38.55
C ASP A 31 -31.88 32.20 37.52
N THR A 32 -30.93 33.05 37.89
CA THR A 32 -29.71 33.32 37.11
C THR A 32 -28.87 32.04 37.09
N ALA A 33 -29.15 31.16 36.14
CA ALA A 33 -28.19 30.18 35.67
C ALA A 33 -27.06 30.95 34.97
N THR A 34 -25.95 31.19 35.68
CA THR A 34 -24.69 31.59 35.06
C THR A 34 -24.17 30.42 34.24
N THR A 35 -24.68 30.29 33.01
CA THR A 35 -23.89 29.72 31.92
C THR A 35 -22.76 30.71 31.69
N GLN A 36 -21.56 30.42 32.19
CA GLN A 36 -20.36 31.07 31.67
C GLN A 36 -20.32 30.71 30.18
N ALA A 37 -20.62 31.67 29.32
CA ALA A 37 -20.13 31.62 27.96
C ALA A 37 -18.60 31.58 28.09
N GLU A 38 -17.96 30.47 27.71
CA GLU A 38 -16.52 30.49 27.48
C GLU A 38 -16.25 31.61 26.47
N ASN A 39 -15.35 32.55 26.79
CA ASN A 39 -14.88 33.53 25.82
C ASN A 39 -14.39 32.77 24.57
N ALA A 40 -14.71 33.26 23.37
CA ALA A 40 -14.34 32.61 22.10
C ALA A 40 -12.84 32.23 22.07
N ASP A 41 -11.99 33.14 22.54
CA ASP A 41 -10.54 32.96 22.67
C ASP A 41 -10.15 31.76 23.58
N GLY A 42 -10.93 31.51 24.64
CA GLY A 42 -10.74 30.36 25.54
C GLY A 42 -11.10 29.03 24.87
N SER A 43 -12.13 29.03 24.03
CA SER A 43 -12.54 27.86 23.25
C SER A 43 -11.53 27.53 22.14
N GLU A 44 -10.99 28.55 21.47
CA GLU A 44 -9.93 28.41 20.46
C GLU A 44 -8.64 27.86 21.07
N LEU A 45 -8.22 28.39 22.22
CA LEU A 45 -7.04 27.89 22.94
C LEU A 45 -7.21 26.44 23.40
N THR A 46 -8.41 26.07 23.85
CA THR A 46 -8.73 24.68 24.23
C THR A 46 -8.67 23.76 23.01
N THR A 47 -9.25 24.19 21.89
CA THR A 47 -9.21 23.45 20.62
C THR A 47 -7.78 23.26 20.11
N ALA A 48 -6.95 24.30 20.17
CA ALA A 48 -5.54 24.22 19.78
C ALA A 48 -4.75 23.24 20.65
N LYS A 49 -5.00 23.18 21.97
CA LYS A 49 -4.39 22.18 22.85
C LYS A 49 -4.81 20.76 22.50
N THR A 50 -6.10 20.53 22.25
CA THR A 50 -6.59 19.22 21.81
C THR A 50 -5.94 18.81 20.50
N ASN A 51 -5.85 19.72 19.52
CA ASN A 51 -5.15 19.47 18.27
C ASN A 51 -3.67 19.14 18.51
N PHE A 52 -2.98 19.88 19.37
CA PHE A 52 -1.59 19.61 19.73
C PHE A 52 -1.40 18.21 20.34
N VAL A 53 -2.23 17.86 21.32
CA VAL A 53 -2.18 16.56 22.03
C VAL A 53 -2.48 15.39 21.09
N ASN A 54 -3.42 15.55 20.18
CA ASN A 54 -3.82 14.49 19.23
C ASN A 54 -2.75 14.12 18.21
N GLN A 55 -1.66 14.89 18.13
CA GLN A 55 -0.53 14.54 17.28
C GLN A 55 0.34 13.43 17.88
N PHE A 56 0.16 13.11 19.16
CA PHE A 56 0.95 12.11 19.87
C PHE A 56 0.17 10.81 20.07
N GLY A 57 0.90 9.72 20.32
CA GLY A 57 0.31 8.40 20.50
C GLY A 57 1.37 7.30 20.50
N ASN A 58 1.00 6.14 21.04
CA ASN A 58 1.89 4.98 21.14
C ASN A 58 2.36 4.52 19.76
N ARG A 59 3.57 3.96 19.72
CA ARG A 59 4.28 3.54 18.51
C ARG A 59 5.44 2.61 18.82
N GLU A 60 6.09 2.10 17.78
CA GLU A 60 7.25 1.22 17.90
C GLU A 60 8.57 1.98 17.76
N ASP A 61 9.67 1.40 18.20
CA ASP A 61 11.00 1.99 18.12
C ASP A 61 11.46 2.23 16.68
N THR A 62 10.97 1.42 15.73
CA THR A 62 11.17 1.60 14.29
C THR A 62 10.52 2.87 13.74
N ASP A 63 9.50 3.41 14.42
CA ASP A 63 8.87 4.67 14.06
C ASP A 63 9.68 5.88 14.57
N ILE A 64 10.68 5.69 15.44
CA ILE A 64 11.47 6.77 16.05
C ILE A 64 12.85 6.90 15.40
N ASN A 65 13.18 8.09 14.91
CA ASN A 65 14.51 8.39 14.39
C ASN A 65 15.15 9.58 15.11
N LEU A 66 15.90 9.30 16.18
CA LEU A 66 16.64 10.33 16.91
C LEU A 66 18.03 10.62 16.30
N THR A 67 18.35 10.13 15.10
CA THR A 67 19.66 10.33 14.49
C THR A 67 19.85 11.80 14.11
N GLY A 68 20.90 12.45 14.62
CA GLY A 68 21.15 13.88 14.41
C GLY A 68 20.36 14.81 15.33
N ALA A 69 19.41 14.29 16.12
CA ALA A 69 18.76 15.06 17.18
C ALA A 69 19.73 15.30 18.35
N ASN A 70 19.62 16.49 18.94
CA ASN A 70 20.30 16.91 20.16
C ASN A 70 19.27 17.36 21.20
N ASP A 71 19.73 17.68 22.42
CA ASP A 71 18.87 18.02 23.55
C ASP A 71 17.99 19.24 23.24
N THR A 72 18.48 20.21 22.47
CA THR A 72 17.72 21.40 22.07
C THR A 72 16.72 21.12 20.95
N SER A 73 16.98 20.17 20.04
CA SER A 73 16.06 19.83 18.96
C SER A 73 14.89 18.96 19.45
N LEU A 74 15.16 18.03 20.36
CA LEU A 74 14.11 17.22 21.01
C LEU A 74 13.45 17.97 22.18
N ALA A 75 14.09 19.05 22.66
CA ALA A 75 13.72 19.79 23.85
C ALA A 75 13.67 18.90 25.10
N LEU A 76 14.72 18.12 25.36
CA LEU A 76 14.78 17.27 26.56
C LEU A 76 14.95 18.11 27.82
N GLY A 77 13.94 18.06 28.69
CA GLY A 77 13.88 18.79 29.96
C GLY A 77 13.56 20.27 29.81
N SER A 78 13.09 20.88 30.91
CA SER A 78 12.63 22.27 30.92
C SER A 78 13.75 23.30 30.67
N GLY A 79 15.01 22.93 30.84
CA GLY A 79 16.15 23.81 30.52
C GLY A 79 16.44 23.93 29.02
N ASN A 80 15.85 23.07 28.19
CA ASN A 80 16.01 23.03 26.74
C ASN A 80 14.67 23.23 26.02
N ASP A 81 13.69 23.88 26.66
CA ASP A 81 12.39 24.11 26.06
C ASP A 81 12.50 24.93 24.77
N THR A 82 11.52 24.75 23.89
CA THR A 82 11.52 25.44 22.59
C THR A 82 10.13 25.99 22.27
N PRO A 83 10.06 27.08 21.47
CA PRO A 83 8.79 27.55 20.93
C PRO A 83 8.05 26.43 20.20
N LEU A 84 6.73 26.41 20.31
CA LEU A 84 5.87 25.37 19.72
C LEU A 84 6.16 25.13 18.23
N GLU A 85 6.34 26.18 17.44
CA GLU A 85 6.65 26.05 16.00
C GLU A 85 7.99 25.35 15.76
N THR A 86 9.01 25.70 16.54
CA THR A 86 10.33 25.06 16.48
C THR A 86 10.24 23.58 16.88
N PHE A 87 9.50 23.29 17.95
CA PHE A 87 9.24 21.92 18.37
C PHE A 87 8.57 21.10 17.25
N GLN A 88 7.52 21.64 16.63
CA GLN A 88 6.80 21.00 15.54
C GLN A 88 7.72 20.71 14.35
N GLN A 89 8.52 21.69 13.96
CA GLN A 89 9.43 21.58 12.82
C GLN A 89 10.57 20.59 13.08
N ASN A 90 11.10 20.51 14.30
CA ASN A 90 12.18 19.58 14.65
C ASN A 90 11.68 18.13 14.81
N ASN A 91 10.40 17.94 15.15
CA ASN A 91 9.87 16.64 15.56
C ASN A 91 8.89 16.01 14.57
N LYS A 92 8.66 16.63 13.40
CA LYS A 92 7.80 16.10 12.34
C LYS A 92 8.38 14.86 11.64
N ASP A 93 9.71 14.79 11.51
CA ASP A 93 10.42 13.75 10.75
C ASP A 93 11.14 12.72 11.63
N ASN A 94 11.26 12.99 12.94
CA ASN A 94 11.96 12.11 13.88
C ASN A 94 11.03 11.09 14.58
N GLY A 95 9.75 11.10 14.23
CA GLY A 95 8.77 10.17 14.76
C GLY A 95 8.31 10.46 16.17
N ILE A 96 8.62 11.61 16.78
CA ILE A 96 8.04 12.02 18.08
C ILE A 96 6.60 12.50 17.88
N ILE A 97 6.34 13.25 16.81
CA ILE A 97 5.00 13.64 16.37
C ILE A 97 4.47 12.54 15.44
N LYS A 98 3.33 11.92 15.78
CA LYS A 98 2.72 10.80 15.00
C LYS A 98 2.06 11.31 13.74
N SER A 99 1.26 12.35 13.95
CA SER A 99 0.35 12.90 12.95
C SER A 99 0.46 14.41 13.03
N VAL A 100 1.29 14.98 12.16
CA VAL A 100 1.51 16.44 12.12
C VAL A 100 0.19 17.12 11.78
N THR A 101 -0.22 18.09 12.61
CA THR A 101 -1.37 18.94 12.34
C THR A 101 -0.95 20.19 11.57
N THR A 102 -1.90 20.90 10.95
CA THR A 102 -1.61 22.15 10.23
C THR A 102 -1.33 23.29 11.20
N ASN A 103 -0.45 24.23 10.82
CA ASN A 103 -0.08 25.38 11.67
C ASN A 103 -1.31 26.19 12.11
N ASP A 104 -2.29 26.37 11.20
CA ASP A 104 -3.54 27.09 11.49
C ASP A 104 -4.33 26.49 12.68
N LYS A 105 -4.20 25.18 12.91
CA LYS A 105 -4.87 24.49 14.03
C LYS A 105 -4.18 24.74 15.38
N LEU A 106 -3.01 25.36 15.38
CA LEU A 106 -2.19 25.66 16.55
C LEU A 106 -1.97 27.16 16.77
N THR A 107 -2.53 28.03 15.92
CA THR A 107 -2.33 29.49 15.97
C THR A 107 -2.62 30.08 17.35
N ALA A 108 -3.74 29.70 17.99
CA ALA A 108 -4.09 30.22 19.32
C ALA A 108 -3.04 29.90 20.41
N LEU A 109 -2.31 28.79 20.30
CA LEU A 109 -1.20 28.47 21.21
C LEU A 109 0.06 29.27 20.86
N THR A 110 0.34 29.41 19.57
CA THR A 110 1.49 30.14 19.05
C THR A 110 1.42 31.62 19.40
N ASP A 111 0.25 32.23 19.24
CA ASP A 111 -0.02 33.62 19.60
C ASP A 111 0.17 33.87 21.10
N GLN A 112 -0.07 32.84 21.92
CA GLN A 112 0.19 32.87 23.36
C GLN A 112 1.63 32.50 23.75
N GLY A 113 2.54 32.45 22.77
CA GLY A 113 3.96 32.20 22.99
C GLY A 113 4.25 30.82 23.53
N ALA A 114 3.49 29.80 23.13
CA ALA A 114 3.62 28.46 23.66
C ALA A 114 5.05 27.90 23.56
N ASN A 115 5.54 27.35 24.67
CA ASN A 115 6.81 26.61 24.75
C ASN A 115 6.58 25.16 25.17
N VAL A 116 7.41 24.27 24.62
CA VAL A 116 7.30 22.83 24.77
C VAL A 116 8.64 22.25 25.18
N TYR A 117 8.62 21.30 26.10
CA TYR A 117 9.73 20.37 26.33
C TYR A 117 9.19 18.95 26.51
N VAL A 118 10.08 17.97 26.40
CA VAL A 118 9.76 16.56 26.62
C VAL A 118 10.70 15.93 27.64
N THR A 119 10.25 14.89 28.30
CA THR A 119 11.12 13.97 29.06
C THR A 119 10.85 12.56 28.57
N ALA A 120 11.85 11.69 28.57
CA ALA A 120 11.66 10.27 28.29
C ALA A 120 11.99 9.45 29.53
N THR A 121 11.21 8.42 29.84
CA THR A 121 11.47 7.54 30.99
C THR A 121 11.57 6.10 30.50
N ASP A 122 12.70 5.45 30.76
CA ASP A 122 12.89 4.04 30.40
C ASP A 122 12.15 3.08 31.34
N ASN A 123 12.11 1.80 30.97
CA ASN A 123 11.46 0.74 31.75
C ASN A 123 12.12 0.48 33.12
N LYS A 124 13.32 1.02 33.36
CA LYS A 124 14.02 0.94 34.65
C LYS A 124 13.75 2.17 35.53
N GLY A 125 13.00 3.15 35.03
CA GLY A 125 12.67 4.39 35.72
C GLY A 125 13.70 5.51 35.56
N THR A 126 14.69 5.39 34.67
CA THR A 126 15.62 6.47 34.37
C THR A 126 14.91 7.54 33.55
N VAL A 127 14.96 8.80 34.00
CA VAL A 127 14.42 9.94 33.27
C VAL A 127 15.53 10.63 32.47
N TYR A 128 15.29 10.80 31.17
CA TYR A 128 16.12 11.56 30.24
C TYR A 128 15.53 12.96 30.06
N ASP A 129 16.27 13.96 30.51
CA ASP A 129 15.86 15.36 30.63
C ASP A 129 16.95 16.35 30.18
N GLY A 130 17.95 15.88 29.43
CA GLY A 130 19.04 16.73 28.91
C GLY A 130 20.09 17.11 29.95
N THR A 131 19.98 16.63 31.20
CA THR A 131 21.06 16.79 32.19
C THR A 131 22.26 15.89 31.87
N ILE A 132 23.38 16.10 32.56
CA ILE A 132 24.62 15.34 32.31
C ILE A 132 24.35 13.83 32.47
N GLY A 133 24.60 13.06 31.39
CA GLY A 133 24.36 11.61 31.34
C GLY A 133 22.89 11.21 31.13
N LYS A 134 22.05 12.18 30.73
CA LYS A 134 20.61 12.06 30.42
C LYS A 134 20.25 12.76 29.11
N SER A 135 21.21 12.84 28.19
CA SER A 135 21.08 13.47 26.87
C SER A 135 20.28 12.61 25.88
N VAL A 136 19.98 13.17 24.70
CA VAL A 136 19.41 12.44 23.55
C VAL A 136 20.31 11.27 23.14
N SER A 137 21.63 11.42 23.26
CA SER A 137 22.57 10.33 22.94
C SER A 137 22.44 9.17 23.93
N ASP A 138 22.24 9.47 25.20
CA ASP A 138 22.04 8.47 26.24
C ASP A 138 20.69 7.77 26.07
N LEU A 139 19.64 8.54 25.74
CA LEU A 139 18.31 8.03 25.43
C LEU A 139 18.36 7.09 24.23
N ARG A 140 19.01 7.50 23.13
CA ARG A 140 19.16 6.68 21.93
C ARG A 140 19.88 5.36 22.23
N SER A 141 20.91 5.41 23.07
CA SER A 141 21.66 4.22 23.49
C SER A 141 20.80 3.26 24.33
N ALA A 142 19.94 3.80 25.19
CA ALA A 142 19.00 3.00 25.97
C ALA A 142 17.90 2.39 25.09
N MET A 143 17.32 3.16 24.17
CA MET A 143 16.30 2.67 23.24
C MET A 143 16.80 1.55 22.31
N ALA A 144 18.11 1.46 22.10
CA ALA A 144 18.72 0.36 21.34
C ALA A 144 18.79 -0.97 22.11
N LEU A 145 18.46 -0.99 23.40
CA LEU A 145 18.58 -2.14 24.29
C LEU A 145 17.20 -2.53 24.84
N ASP A 146 16.76 -3.75 24.56
CA ASP A 146 15.42 -4.25 24.92
C ASP A 146 15.08 -4.13 26.41
N ASN A 147 16.06 -4.29 27.30
CA ASN A 147 15.84 -4.20 28.75
C ASN A 147 15.59 -2.78 29.27
N TYR A 148 15.72 -1.75 28.43
CA TYR A 148 15.34 -0.36 28.72
C TYR A 148 14.02 0.03 28.03
N MET A 149 13.49 -0.83 27.15
CA MET A 149 12.18 -0.66 26.52
C MET A 149 11.08 -1.28 27.41
N PRO A 150 9.84 -0.77 27.34
CA PRO A 150 9.41 0.41 26.58
C PRO A 150 9.89 1.74 27.20
N VAL A 151 9.95 2.79 26.38
CA VAL A 151 10.25 4.16 26.82
C VAL A 151 8.98 5.01 26.77
N THR A 152 8.68 5.73 27.86
CA THR A 152 7.55 6.66 27.92
C THR A 152 8.01 8.09 27.71
N PHE A 153 7.56 8.73 26.64
CA PHE A 153 7.76 10.15 26.40
C PHE A 153 6.61 10.94 27.04
N THR A 154 6.96 11.99 27.80
CA THR A 154 6.01 12.93 28.40
C THR A 154 6.25 14.31 27.83
N VAL A 155 5.21 14.91 27.28
CA VAL A 155 5.25 16.23 26.64
C VAL A 155 4.67 17.26 27.61
N TYR A 156 5.39 18.34 27.83
CA TYR A 156 5.00 19.45 28.69
C TYR A 156 4.81 20.72 27.87
N LEU A 157 3.78 21.48 28.22
CA LEU A 157 3.38 22.70 27.52
C LEU A 157 3.19 23.83 28.52
N GLN A 158 3.65 25.02 28.14
CA GLN A 158 3.40 26.29 28.82
C GLN A 158 2.98 27.32 27.78
N TYR A 159 2.11 28.25 28.14
CA TYR A 159 1.67 29.36 27.28
C TYR A 159 1.20 30.53 28.17
N LYS A 160 1.01 31.72 27.60
CA LYS A 160 0.49 32.89 28.34
C LYS A 160 -1.02 32.76 28.59
N GLY A 161 -1.44 32.94 29.84
CA GLY A 161 -2.85 32.93 30.22
C GLY A 161 -3.60 34.17 29.68
N LEU A 162 -4.87 33.99 29.33
CA LEU A 162 -5.73 35.05 28.78
C LEU A 162 -5.97 36.20 29.78
N ASP A 163 -5.93 35.91 31.08
CA ASP A 163 -6.34 36.86 32.12
C ASP A 163 -5.28 37.91 32.47
N ASN A 164 -3.99 37.62 32.27
CA ASN A 164 -2.89 38.50 32.69
C ASN A 164 -1.67 38.50 31.77
N GLY A 165 -1.67 37.72 30.69
CA GLY A 165 -0.54 37.60 29.77
C GLY A 165 0.73 36.98 30.37
N ALA A 166 0.65 36.45 31.60
CA ALA A 166 1.75 35.74 32.24
C ALA A 166 1.76 34.27 31.81
N TYR A 167 2.94 33.68 31.73
CA TYR A 167 3.08 32.25 31.46
C TYR A 167 2.47 31.40 32.57
N THR A 168 1.78 30.31 32.20
CA THR A 168 1.35 29.27 33.14
C THR A 168 2.56 28.56 33.75
N SER A 169 2.38 27.62 34.69
CA SER A 169 3.42 26.60 34.88
C SER A 169 3.43 25.64 33.69
N TYR A 170 4.54 24.91 33.48
CA TYR A 170 4.52 23.78 32.56
C TYR A 170 3.58 22.70 33.10
N ALA A 171 2.59 22.35 32.29
CA ALA A 171 1.67 21.27 32.56
C ALA A 171 1.96 20.10 31.63
N LYS A 172 1.77 18.87 32.12
CA LYS A 172 1.79 17.67 31.27
C LYS A 172 0.66 17.79 30.25
N ALA A 173 1.00 17.92 28.98
CA ALA A 173 0.04 17.94 27.88
C ALA A 173 -0.40 16.51 27.52
N THR A 174 0.56 15.59 27.39
CA THR A 174 0.29 14.19 27.07
C THR A 174 1.48 13.30 27.40
N SER A 175 1.30 11.99 27.31
CA SER A 175 2.38 11.01 27.29
C SER A 175 2.06 9.89 26.32
N PHE A 176 3.08 9.34 25.69
CA PHE A 176 2.97 8.16 24.84
C PHE A 176 4.14 7.22 25.06
N THR A 177 3.92 5.96 24.71
CA THR A 177 4.91 4.90 24.87
C THR A 177 5.49 4.52 23.52
N VAL A 178 6.81 4.38 23.48
CA VAL A 178 7.54 3.73 22.41
C VAL A 178 7.89 2.33 22.88
N SER A 179 7.32 1.34 22.23
CA SER A 179 7.59 -0.08 22.47
C SER A 179 8.69 -0.59 21.56
N LYS A 180 9.27 -1.74 21.90
CA LYS A 180 10.19 -2.41 20.98
C LYS A 180 9.34 -3.08 19.91
N SER A 181 9.64 -2.82 18.63
CA SER A 181 8.98 -3.52 17.53
C SER A 181 9.18 -5.02 17.72
N ASP A 182 8.10 -5.80 17.59
CA ASP A 182 8.16 -7.26 17.51
C ASP A 182 8.90 -7.68 16.22
N SER A 183 10.22 -7.54 16.20
CA SER A 183 11.07 -8.18 15.21
C SER A 183 11.66 -9.40 15.89
N ASP A 184 10.86 -10.46 15.99
CA ASP A 184 11.44 -11.77 16.25
C ASP A 184 12.57 -11.99 15.24
N GLU A 185 13.71 -12.48 15.71
CA GLU A 185 14.76 -12.95 14.82
C GLU A 185 14.13 -13.91 13.80
N LEU A 186 14.38 -13.71 12.51
CA LEU A 186 13.82 -14.56 11.48
C LEU A 186 14.50 -15.93 11.59
N LYS A 187 13.82 -16.89 12.22
CA LYS A 187 14.33 -18.26 12.44
C LYS A 187 13.83 -19.23 11.38
N SER A 188 12.73 -18.90 10.71
CA SER A 188 12.23 -19.74 9.63
C SER A 188 11.59 -18.94 8.51
N ILE A 189 11.66 -19.47 7.30
CA ILE A 189 10.95 -18.93 6.14
C ILE A 189 10.29 -20.04 5.34
N ASN A 190 9.16 -19.74 4.71
CA ASN A 190 8.43 -20.63 3.81
C ASN A 190 8.24 -19.99 2.44
N ALA A 191 8.97 -20.49 1.46
CA ALA A 191 8.80 -20.11 0.06
C ALA A 191 7.62 -20.89 -0.54
N LYS A 192 6.59 -20.18 -0.99
CA LYS A 192 5.45 -20.75 -1.70
C LYS A 192 5.51 -20.38 -3.16
N PHE A 193 5.30 -21.36 -4.03
CA PHE A 193 5.24 -21.18 -5.48
C PHE A 193 4.64 -22.42 -6.15
N THR A 194 4.00 -22.22 -7.30
CA THR A 194 3.45 -23.32 -8.10
C THR A 194 4.57 -24.23 -8.62
N THR A 195 4.51 -25.52 -8.25
CA THR A 195 5.42 -26.56 -8.76
C THR A 195 4.73 -27.94 -8.69
N PRO A 196 4.60 -28.68 -9.81
CA PRO A 196 4.95 -28.25 -11.17
C PRO A 196 3.99 -27.15 -11.68
N LEU A 197 4.52 -26.21 -12.47
CA LEU A 197 3.72 -25.36 -13.34
C LEU A 197 3.47 -26.12 -14.65
N ASN A 198 2.22 -26.36 -15.01
CA ASN A 198 1.90 -27.03 -16.27
C ASN A 198 1.85 -25.99 -17.39
N VAL A 199 2.35 -26.35 -18.58
CA VAL A 199 2.22 -25.57 -19.82
C VAL A 199 2.01 -26.53 -21.00
N ALA A 200 1.36 -26.07 -22.05
CA ALA A 200 1.21 -26.82 -23.29
C ALA A 200 2.45 -26.68 -24.19
N LYS A 201 2.58 -27.61 -25.15
CA LYS A 201 3.56 -27.49 -26.22
C LYS A 201 3.26 -26.25 -27.06
N ASN A 202 4.32 -25.62 -27.57
CA ASN A 202 4.32 -24.34 -28.28
C ASN A 202 3.91 -23.11 -27.44
N SER A 203 3.61 -23.26 -26.15
CA SER A 203 3.38 -22.12 -25.27
C SER A 203 4.65 -21.29 -25.06
N LYS A 204 4.47 -19.98 -24.89
CA LYS A 204 5.57 -19.04 -24.66
C LYS A 204 6.19 -19.23 -23.28
N THR A 205 7.51 -19.24 -23.23
CA THR A 205 8.30 -19.33 -21.98
C THR A 205 8.08 -18.11 -21.08
N ALA A 206 7.74 -16.96 -21.66
CA ALA A 206 7.41 -15.73 -20.94
C ALA A 206 6.25 -15.91 -19.94
N ALA A 207 5.27 -16.76 -20.25
CA ALA A 207 4.15 -17.07 -19.35
C ALA A 207 4.64 -17.61 -18.00
N THR A 208 5.69 -18.43 -18.03
CA THR A 208 6.27 -18.97 -16.80
C THR A 208 7.00 -17.88 -16.02
N GLN A 209 7.55 -16.83 -16.63
CA GLN A 209 8.36 -15.83 -15.92
C GLN A 209 7.54 -14.80 -15.13
N LEU A 210 6.22 -14.97 -15.08
CA LEU A 210 5.30 -14.01 -14.48
C LEU A 210 5.11 -14.32 -12.99
N VAL A 211 5.57 -13.38 -12.15
CA VAL A 211 5.57 -13.51 -10.69
C VAL A 211 4.15 -13.74 -10.13
N ASN A 212 3.15 -13.01 -10.63
CA ASN A 212 1.76 -13.18 -10.19
C ASN A 212 1.17 -14.53 -10.63
N GLY A 213 1.48 -15.00 -11.84
CA GLY A 213 1.04 -16.32 -12.33
C GLY A 213 1.74 -17.50 -11.62
N ALA A 214 2.88 -17.23 -10.98
CA ALA A 214 3.68 -18.22 -10.28
C ALA A 214 3.30 -18.42 -8.80
N ASN A 215 2.37 -17.62 -8.26
CA ASN A 215 1.97 -17.61 -6.85
C ASN A 215 3.18 -17.54 -5.89
N LEU A 216 4.13 -16.66 -6.18
CA LEU A 216 5.36 -16.51 -5.39
C LEU A 216 5.06 -15.76 -4.08
N SER A 217 5.40 -16.37 -2.95
CA SER A 217 5.47 -15.66 -1.67
C SER A 217 6.53 -16.23 -0.75
N LEU A 218 7.01 -15.40 0.17
CA LEU A 218 7.93 -15.78 1.22
C LEU A 218 7.34 -15.31 2.55
N THR A 219 7.06 -16.24 3.45
CA THR A 219 6.51 -15.92 4.78
C THR A 219 7.44 -16.35 5.89
N ASP A 220 7.37 -15.69 7.05
CA ASP A 220 8.16 -16.02 8.24
C ASP A 220 7.52 -17.13 9.11
N GLN A 221 8.08 -17.33 10.31
CA GLN A 221 7.55 -18.26 11.33
C GLN A 221 6.12 -17.95 11.80
N ASN A 222 5.68 -16.70 11.69
CA ASN A 222 4.38 -16.22 12.15
C ASN A 222 3.35 -16.25 11.02
N GLY A 223 3.79 -16.48 9.79
CA GLY A 223 2.97 -16.49 8.57
C GLY A 223 2.89 -15.13 7.90
N ASP A 224 3.66 -14.14 8.37
CA ASP A 224 3.71 -12.79 7.82
C ASP A 224 4.64 -12.73 6.61
N SER A 225 4.38 -11.78 5.71
CA SER A 225 5.17 -11.63 4.49
C SER A 225 6.56 -11.08 4.79
N VAL A 226 7.60 -11.77 4.29
CA VAL A 226 8.99 -11.34 4.44
C VAL A 226 9.33 -10.33 3.34
N ALA A 227 9.82 -9.16 3.75
CA ALA A 227 10.25 -8.12 2.81
C ALA A 227 11.46 -8.59 1.97
N THR A 228 11.36 -8.41 0.65
CA THR A 228 12.41 -8.73 -0.32
C THR A 228 12.69 -7.51 -1.20
N LYS A 229 13.92 -7.38 -1.68
CA LYS A 229 14.31 -6.37 -2.67
C LYS A 229 13.77 -6.72 -4.07
N ALA A 230 13.83 -7.99 -4.42
CA ALA A 230 13.35 -8.51 -5.70
C ALA A 230 13.00 -9.99 -5.60
N ILE A 231 12.08 -10.43 -6.47
CA ILE A 231 11.76 -11.84 -6.70
C ILE A 231 11.91 -12.07 -8.20
N GLU A 232 12.81 -12.98 -8.59
CA GLU A 232 13.19 -13.23 -9.98
C GLU A 232 12.89 -14.67 -10.38
N LEU A 233 12.24 -14.84 -11.53
CA LEU A 233 12.07 -16.12 -12.20
C LEU A 233 13.11 -16.23 -13.31
N GLY A 234 13.98 -17.22 -13.23
CA GLY A 234 15.08 -17.38 -14.17
C GLY A 234 14.59 -17.54 -15.61
N SER A 235 15.24 -16.86 -16.57
CA SER A 235 14.94 -17.01 -18.00
C SER A 235 15.53 -18.28 -18.62
N THR A 236 16.46 -18.94 -17.91
CA THR A 236 17.11 -20.18 -18.32
C THR A 236 16.36 -21.39 -17.78
N TYR A 237 16.16 -22.39 -18.65
CA TYR A 237 15.52 -23.66 -18.30
C TYR A 237 16.55 -24.79 -18.30
N TYR A 238 16.31 -25.80 -17.47
CA TYR A 238 17.21 -26.92 -17.29
C TYR A 238 16.48 -28.26 -17.45
N TYR A 239 17.16 -29.29 -17.94
CA TYR A 239 16.62 -30.65 -18.04
C TYR A 239 16.54 -31.37 -16.70
N THR A 240 17.36 -30.96 -15.73
CA THR A 240 17.42 -31.61 -14.42
C THR A 240 17.33 -30.59 -13.29
N TYR A 241 16.71 -31.03 -12.20
CA TYR A 241 16.59 -30.23 -10.97
C TYR A 241 17.97 -29.80 -10.47
N THR A 242 18.95 -30.72 -10.43
CA THR A 242 20.31 -30.45 -9.97
C THR A 242 21.03 -29.40 -10.82
N ALA A 243 20.86 -29.43 -12.15
CA ALA A 243 21.45 -28.41 -13.02
C ALA A 243 20.84 -27.01 -12.75
N ALA A 244 19.52 -26.95 -12.56
CA ALA A 244 18.85 -25.71 -12.18
C ALA A 244 19.33 -25.19 -10.82
N MET A 245 19.50 -26.06 -9.82
CA MET A 245 19.93 -25.67 -8.48
C MET A 245 21.36 -25.10 -8.49
N ASN A 246 22.25 -25.73 -9.23
CA ASN A 246 23.64 -25.28 -9.39
C ASN A 246 23.78 -24.04 -10.28
N GLY A 247 22.72 -23.67 -11.01
CA GLY A 247 22.79 -22.60 -12.02
C GLY A 247 23.81 -22.92 -13.13
N ASN A 248 24.13 -24.20 -13.35
CA ASN A 248 25.21 -24.60 -14.23
C ASN A 248 24.78 -24.43 -15.69
N ALA A 249 25.40 -23.47 -16.38
CA ALA A 249 25.09 -23.08 -17.75
C ALA A 249 25.62 -24.05 -18.84
N THR A 250 26.10 -25.25 -18.48
CA THR A 250 26.65 -26.23 -19.43
C THR A 250 25.63 -27.31 -19.80
N THR A 251 25.98 -28.60 -19.71
CA THR A 251 25.24 -29.75 -20.29
C THR A 251 23.83 -29.99 -19.73
N GLY A 252 23.42 -29.24 -18.69
CA GLY A 252 22.11 -29.34 -18.07
C GLY A 252 21.09 -28.29 -18.54
N VAL A 253 21.52 -27.29 -19.34
CA VAL A 253 20.63 -26.26 -19.91
C VAL A 253 19.85 -26.85 -21.08
N VAL A 254 18.59 -26.44 -21.21
CA VAL A 254 17.72 -26.85 -22.31
C VAL A 254 18.24 -26.32 -23.64
N SER A 255 18.29 -27.18 -24.65
CA SER A 255 18.77 -26.83 -25.98
C SER A 255 17.81 -25.90 -26.74
N ASP A 256 18.35 -25.13 -27.68
CA ASP A 256 17.57 -24.27 -28.60
C ASP A 256 16.59 -25.05 -29.49
N SER A 257 16.75 -26.38 -29.63
CA SER A 257 15.77 -27.21 -30.33
C SER A 257 14.51 -27.48 -29.51
N ASP A 258 14.64 -27.55 -28.19
CA ASP A 258 13.53 -27.81 -27.27
C ASP A 258 12.85 -26.53 -26.80
N ILE A 259 13.59 -25.42 -26.76
CA ILE A 259 13.04 -24.08 -26.57
C ILE A 259 13.54 -23.18 -27.70
N LYS A 260 12.64 -22.81 -28.61
CA LYS A 260 12.96 -22.00 -29.78
C LYS A 260 12.02 -20.81 -29.88
N ASP A 261 12.55 -19.64 -30.21
CA ASP A 261 11.75 -18.40 -30.39
C ASP A 261 10.86 -18.07 -29.16
N GLY A 262 11.38 -18.43 -27.97
CA GLY A 262 10.69 -18.28 -26.70
C GLY A 262 9.50 -19.22 -26.50
N GLU A 263 9.45 -20.38 -27.15
CA GLU A 263 8.37 -21.39 -27.01
C GLU A 263 8.91 -22.76 -26.63
N PHE A 264 8.16 -23.52 -25.83
CA PHE A 264 8.46 -24.92 -25.54
C PHE A 264 8.11 -25.81 -26.74
N LYS A 265 9.11 -26.27 -27.50
CA LYS A 265 8.92 -27.11 -28.70
C LYS A 265 8.83 -28.59 -28.41
N THR A 266 9.35 -29.02 -27.27
CA THR A 266 9.36 -30.42 -26.85
C THR A 266 8.59 -30.59 -25.54
N ALA A 267 7.76 -31.63 -25.47
CA ALA A 267 7.08 -32.00 -24.23
C ALA A 267 8.08 -32.62 -23.25
N GLY A 268 7.88 -32.40 -21.95
CA GLY A 268 8.81 -32.88 -20.94
C GLY A 268 8.75 -32.06 -19.66
N THR A 269 9.60 -32.43 -18.70
CA THR A 269 9.77 -31.65 -17.47
C THR A 269 11.03 -30.81 -17.59
N TYR A 270 10.87 -29.51 -17.47
CA TYR A 270 11.96 -28.55 -17.35
C TYR A 270 12.01 -27.99 -15.94
N TYR A 271 13.12 -27.36 -15.57
CA TYR A 271 13.32 -26.78 -14.27
C TYR A 271 13.72 -25.31 -14.41
N GLN A 272 13.19 -24.48 -13.52
CA GLN A 272 13.39 -23.03 -13.52
C GLN A 272 13.73 -22.56 -12.11
N ARG A 273 14.66 -21.60 -12.01
CA ARG A 273 15.07 -21.00 -10.74
C ARG A 273 14.05 -19.96 -10.27
N VAL A 274 13.81 -19.92 -8.96
CA VAL A 274 13.03 -18.90 -8.25
C VAL A 274 13.95 -18.25 -7.23
N THR A 275 14.37 -17.02 -7.46
CA THR A 275 15.39 -16.33 -6.65
C THR A 275 14.76 -15.17 -5.89
N TYR A 276 14.89 -15.19 -4.57
CA TYR A 276 14.53 -14.07 -3.71
C TYR A 276 15.81 -13.32 -3.33
N THR A 277 15.82 -12.02 -3.57
CA THR A 277 16.92 -11.12 -3.18
C THR A 277 16.50 -10.33 -1.95
N ALA A 278 17.25 -10.42 -0.87
CA ALA A 278 17.00 -9.65 0.33
C ALA A 278 17.44 -8.19 0.17
N GLN A 279 16.73 -7.28 0.85
CA GLN A 279 17.19 -5.91 1.03
C GLN A 279 18.38 -5.92 2.02
N THR A 280 19.45 -5.19 1.72
CA THR A 280 20.61 -5.10 2.63
C THR A 280 20.17 -4.60 4.01
N GLY A 281 20.58 -5.33 5.06
CA GLY A 281 20.22 -5.02 6.44
C GLY A 281 18.83 -5.50 6.88
N SER A 282 18.07 -6.19 6.03
CA SER A 282 16.77 -6.78 6.41
C SER A 282 16.94 -8.07 7.23
N SER A 283 15.86 -8.48 7.90
CA SER A 283 15.79 -9.76 8.62
C SER A 283 16.09 -10.97 7.73
N LEU A 284 15.70 -10.93 6.45
CA LEU A 284 16.05 -11.96 5.47
C LEU A 284 17.55 -11.96 5.14
N ALA A 285 18.18 -10.79 5.00
CA ALA A 285 19.62 -10.71 4.78
C ALA A 285 20.39 -11.25 6.00
N SER A 286 19.94 -10.93 7.21
CA SER A 286 20.49 -11.48 8.46
C SER A 286 20.33 -13.00 8.54
N LEU A 287 19.15 -13.54 8.20
CA LEU A 287 18.94 -14.99 8.12
C LEU A 287 19.90 -15.63 7.11
N ILE A 288 20.02 -15.09 5.89
CA ILE A 288 20.91 -15.67 4.85
C ILE A 288 22.37 -15.71 5.34
N ALA A 289 22.83 -14.64 5.99
CA ALA A 289 24.19 -14.58 6.53
C ALA A 289 24.38 -15.60 7.67
N ALA A 290 23.48 -15.62 8.65
CA ALA A 290 23.59 -16.47 9.83
C ALA A 290 23.34 -17.96 9.54
N TYR A 291 22.53 -18.27 8.51
CA TYR A 291 22.29 -19.64 8.06
C TYR A 291 23.60 -20.34 7.65
N GLN A 292 24.53 -19.63 7.00
CA GLN A 292 25.81 -20.20 6.58
C GLN A 292 26.71 -20.58 7.76
N ASP A 293 26.62 -19.84 8.86
CA ASP A 293 27.43 -20.08 10.07
C ASP A 293 26.83 -21.17 10.95
N ASP A 294 25.50 -21.19 11.11
CA ASP A 294 24.78 -22.19 11.89
C ASP A 294 23.44 -22.60 11.24
N PRO A 295 23.46 -23.49 10.24
CA PRO A 295 22.25 -23.96 9.55
C PRO A 295 21.24 -24.63 10.49
N SER A 296 21.70 -25.17 11.64
CA SER A 296 20.87 -25.93 12.56
C SER A 296 19.90 -25.08 13.38
N SER A 297 20.19 -23.78 13.48
CA SER A 297 19.36 -22.79 14.17
C SER A 297 18.22 -22.24 13.32
N TYR A 298 18.13 -22.62 12.04
CA TYR A 298 17.17 -22.06 11.09
C TYR A 298 16.42 -23.15 10.32
N THR A 299 15.16 -22.90 9.97
CA THR A 299 14.37 -23.84 9.16
C THR A 299 13.84 -23.17 7.90
N ILE A 300 14.11 -23.77 6.74
CA ILE A 300 13.59 -23.32 5.45
C ILE A 300 12.52 -24.29 4.99
N TYR A 301 11.40 -23.77 4.49
CA TYR A 301 10.31 -24.54 3.93
C TYR A 301 10.09 -24.19 2.45
N VAL A 302 9.71 -25.20 1.67
CA VAL A 302 9.17 -25.03 0.32
C VAL A 302 7.76 -25.61 0.31
N ASN A 303 6.76 -24.77 0.02
CA ASN A 303 5.35 -25.15 0.03
C ASN A 303 4.94 -25.88 1.33
N GLY A 304 5.44 -25.40 2.48
CA GLY A 304 5.14 -25.96 3.80
C GLY A 304 5.88 -27.26 4.16
N LYS A 305 6.83 -27.73 3.33
CA LYS A 305 7.68 -28.90 3.64
C LYS A 305 9.09 -28.45 3.97
N ASN A 306 9.72 -29.07 4.98
CA ASN A 306 11.13 -28.82 5.30
C ASN A 306 12.00 -29.00 4.05
N ALA A 307 12.83 -28.01 3.78
CA ALA A 307 13.72 -27.94 2.64
C ALA A 307 15.17 -28.16 3.13
N SER A 308 15.99 -28.84 2.31
CA SER A 308 17.40 -29.09 2.59
C SER A 308 18.30 -28.26 1.66
N GLU A 309 19.32 -27.60 2.20
CA GLU A 309 20.27 -26.85 1.37
C GLU A 309 21.01 -27.79 0.38
N GLY A 310 21.26 -27.30 -0.83
CA GLY A 310 21.85 -28.05 -1.93
C GLY A 310 20.89 -29.02 -2.63
N SER A 311 19.77 -29.36 -2.00
CA SER A 311 18.73 -30.24 -2.59
C SER A 311 17.46 -29.51 -2.94
N ASP A 312 16.98 -28.58 -2.10
CA ASP A 312 15.71 -27.86 -2.29
C ASP A 312 15.91 -26.35 -2.46
N PHE A 313 17.04 -25.83 -1.96
CA PHE A 313 17.42 -24.42 -2.10
C PHE A 313 18.94 -24.24 -2.00
N THR A 314 19.41 -23.05 -2.36
CA THR A 314 20.78 -22.58 -2.13
C THR A 314 20.76 -21.15 -1.62
N THR A 315 21.72 -20.78 -0.76
CA THR A 315 21.91 -19.40 -0.31
C THR A 315 23.24 -18.84 -0.82
N LYS A 316 23.31 -17.52 -1.01
CA LYS A 316 24.55 -16.82 -1.38
C LYS A 316 24.65 -15.49 -0.65
N THR A 317 25.44 -15.46 0.42
CA THR A 317 25.60 -14.29 1.30
C THR A 317 26.13 -13.07 0.57
N GLY A 318 27.10 -13.22 -0.34
CA GLY A 318 27.65 -12.09 -1.11
C GLY A 318 26.63 -11.36 -1.98
N ASP A 319 25.57 -12.06 -2.41
CA ASP A 319 24.52 -11.51 -3.26
C ASP A 319 23.22 -11.25 -2.46
N ASN A 320 23.18 -11.63 -1.17
CA ASN A 320 21.98 -11.65 -0.33
C ASN A 320 20.79 -12.40 -0.97
N THR A 321 21.06 -13.54 -1.62
CA THR A 321 20.01 -14.31 -2.30
C THR A 321 19.75 -15.67 -1.67
N ILE A 322 18.49 -16.08 -1.68
CA ILE A 322 18.07 -17.48 -1.52
C ILE A 322 17.36 -17.92 -2.80
N THR A 323 17.77 -19.06 -3.37
CA THR A 323 17.24 -19.58 -4.63
C THR A 323 16.64 -20.97 -4.45
N PHE A 324 15.46 -21.16 -5.00
CA PHE A 324 14.74 -22.44 -5.12
C PHE A 324 14.63 -22.86 -6.58
N VAL A 325 14.14 -24.07 -6.82
CA VAL A 325 13.84 -24.58 -8.16
C VAL A 325 12.42 -25.10 -8.21
N ARG A 326 11.69 -24.74 -9.27
CA ARG A 326 10.38 -25.32 -9.60
C ARG A 326 10.44 -26.13 -10.87
N ALA A 327 9.53 -27.11 -10.98
CA ALA A 327 9.33 -27.88 -12.20
C ALA A 327 8.33 -27.18 -13.12
N ILE A 328 8.58 -27.23 -14.42
CA ILE A 328 7.68 -26.84 -15.51
C ILE A 328 7.36 -28.11 -16.28
N LYS A 329 6.09 -28.50 -16.34
CA LYS A 329 5.65 -29.70 -17.05
C LYS A 329 4.99 -29.31 -18.36
N VAL A 330 5.66 -29.59 -19.46
CA VAL A 330 5.17 -29.34 -20.81
C VAL A 330 4.38 -30.55 -21.31
N ALA A 331 3.09 -30.38 -21.53
CA ALA A 331 2.21 -31.39 -22.12
C ALA A 331 2.48 -31.53 -23.63
N ASP A 332 2.18 -32.70 -24.21
CA ASP A 332 2.39 -32.95 -25.65
C ASP A 332 1.26 -32.41 -26.54
N SER A 333 0.14 -32.01 -25.93
CA SER A 333 -0.92 -31.26 -26.60
C SER A 333 -0.52 -29.81 -26.81
N GLU A 334 -0.95 -29.22 -27.93
CA GLU A 334 -0.87 -27.77 -28.15
C GLU A 334 -1.84 -27.02 -27.23
N ALA A 335 -1.61 -25.72 -27.04
CA ALA A 335 -2.49 -24.86 -26.27
C ALA A 335 -3.87 -24.77 -26.96
N GLU A 336 -4.89 -25.35 -26.32
CA GLU A 336 -6.29 -25.25 -26.72
C GLU A 336 -6.90 -24.09 -25.95
N TRP A 337 -7.26 -23.04 -26.68
CA TRP A 337 -7.84 -21.84 -26.09
C TRP A 337 -9.36 -21.98 -25.94
N THR A 338 -9.84 -21.89 -24.72
CA THR A 338 -11.27 -21.71 -24.45
C THR A 338 -11.59 -20.22 -24.44
N VAL A 339 -12.39 -19.76 -25.41
CA VAL A 339 -12.85 -18.38 -25.51
C VAL A 339 -14.16 -18.19 -24.75
N THR A 340 -14.23 -17.16 -23.91
CA THR A 340 -15.43 -16.78 -23.15
C THR A 340 -15.71 -15.30 -23.30
N GLU A 341 -16.98 -14.90 -23.24
CA GLU A 341 -17.37 -13.49 -23.19
C GLU A 341 -16.82 -12.86 -21.90
N ASN A 342 -16.17 -11.71 -22.03
CA ASN A 342 -15.65 -10.96 -20.90
C ASN A 342 -15.51 -9.49 -21.27
N LYS A 343 -16.58 -8.73 -20.97
CA LYS A 343 -16.66 -7.30 -21.22
C LYS A 343 -15.94 -6.53 -20.11
N GLY A 344 -15.07 -5.61 -20.51
CA GLY A 344 -14.26 -4.83 -19.59
C GLY A 344 -13.35 -3.85 -20.30
N VAL A 345 -12.48 -3.23 -19.51
CA VAL A 345 -11.37 -2.42 -20.01
C VAL A 345 -10.08 -3.04 -19.51
N VAL A 346 -9.15 -3.29 -20.42
CA VAL A 346 -7.77 -3.67 -20.09
C VAL A 346 -6.85 -2.47 -20.23
N THR A 347 -6.06 -2.18 -19.20
CA THR A 347 -5.07 -1.09 -19.22
C THR A 347 -3.68 -1.68 -19.19
N THR A 348 -2.89 -1.43 -20.23
CA THR A 348 -1.48 -1.84 -20.29
C THR A 348 -0.67 -1.28 -19.12
N LYS A 349 0.25 -2.08 -18.57
CA LYS A 349 1.07 -1.68 -17.43
C LYS A 349 2.16 -0.67 -17.81
N ALA A 350 2.86 -0.12 -16.82
CA ALA A 350 3.91 0.88 -17.01
C ALA A 350 5.30 0.27 -17.31
N ASP A 351 5.44 -1.05 -17.19
CA ASP A 351 6.72 -1.76 -17.06
C ASP A 351 7.58 -1.71 -18.33
N THR A 352 6.96 -1.62 -19.51
CA THR A 352 7.66 -1.59 -20.80
C THR A 352 7.09 -0.50 -21.70
N PRO A 353 7.85 0.14 -22.61
CA PRO A 353 7.32 1.23 -23.44
C PRO A 353 6.16 0.82 -24.37
N TYR A 354 6.13 -0.45 -24.79
CA TYR A 354 5.11 -1.00 -25.67
C TYR A 354 4.92 -2.51 -25.44
N TYR A 355 3.71 -3.00 -25.74
CA TYR A 355 3.30 -4.40 -25.63
C TYR A 355 2.90 -4.96 -26.99
N THR A 356 3.41 -6.14 -27.33
CA THR A 356 3.08 -6.81 -28.60
C THR A 356 1.83 -7.66 -28.49
N LEU A 357 1.11 -7.80 -29.59
CA LEU A 357 -0.12 -8.57 -29.69
C LEU A 357 0.12 -9.93 -30.37
N VAL A 358 -0.83 -10.85 -30.19
CA VAL A 358 -0.87 -12.13 -30.91
C VAL A 358 -2.21 -12.31 -31.62
N ASN A 359 -2.22 -13.11 -32.69
CA ASN A 359 -3.44 -13.42 -33.43
C ASN A 359 -4.22 -14.61 -32.82
N ASP A 360 -5.27 -15.06 -33.49
CA ASP A 360 -6.07 -16.22 -33.06
C ASP A 360 -5.25 -17.51 -32.96
N ASP A 361 -4.27 -17.70 -33.85
CA ASP A 361 -3.30 -18.81 -33.82
C ASP A 361 -2.17 -18.59 -32.79
N ASN A 362 -2.28 -17.56 -31.96
CA ASN A 362 -1.28 -17.14 -30.97
C ASN A 362 0.09 -16.74 -31.59
N ALA A 363 0.11 -16.43 -32.88
CA ALA A 363 1.28 -15.92 -33.60
C ALA A 363 1.43 -14.41 -33.40
N LYS A 364 2.68 -13.95 -33.21
CA LYS A 364 2.99 -12.55 -32.95
C LYS A 364 2.61 -11.64 -34.12
N ILE A 365 1.92 -10.54 -33.81
CA ILE A 365 1.66 -9.45 -34.74
C ILE A 365 2.85 -8.48 -34.71
N THR A 366 3.50 -8.25 -35.86
CA THR A 366 4.78 -7.53 -35.95
C THR A 366 4.65 -6.06 -36.34
N ASN A 367 3.49 -5.67 -36.88
CA ASN A 367 3.20 -4.34 -37.40
C ASN A 367 2.30 -3.51 -36.47
N ARG A 368 2.03 -3.98 -35.25
CA ARG A 368 1.16 -3.32 -34.27
C ARG A 368 1.62 -3.62 -32.84
N ALA A 369 1.51 -2.63 -31.96
CA ALA A 369 1.77 -2.75 -30.52
C ALA A 369 0.92 -1.74 -29.74
N LEU A 370 0.70 -1.98 -28.45
CA LEU A 370 0.01 -1.07 -27.53
C LEU A 370 1.04 -0.30 -26.71
N ALA A 371 0.92 1.01 -26.59
CA ALA A 371 1.78 1.80 -25.71
C ALA A 371 1.45 1.52 -24.23
N LYS A 372 2.40 1.70 -23.31
CA LYS A 372 2.14 1.57 -21.85
C LYS A 372 1.05 2.51 -21.34
N ASN A 373 0.37 2.08 -20.28
CA ASN A 373 -0.69 2.84 -19.59
C ASN A 373 -1.85 3.30 -20.48
N THR A 374 -2.04 2.64 -21.63
CA THR A 374 -3.20 2.85 -22.51
C THR A 374 -4.30 1.83 -22.20
N ALA A 375 -5.54 2.30 -22.24
CA ALA A 375 -6.75 1.53 -21.97
C ALA A 375 -7.40 1.03 -23.26
N TRP A 376 -7.88 -0.20 -23.26
CA TRP A 376 -8.46 -0.89 -24.41
C TRP A 376 -9.73 -1.64 -23.98
N VAL A 377 -10.80 -1.49 -24.76
CA VAL A 377 -12.02 -2.26 -24.52
C VAL A 377 -11.75 -3.72 -24.86
N THR A 378 -12.21 -4.61 -23.98
CA THR A 378 -12.22 -6.05 -24.21
C THR A 378 -13.64 -6.55 -24.13
N ASP A 379 -13.97 -7.51 -24.99
CA ASP A 379 -15.26 -8.18 -24.99
C ASP A 379 -15.14 -9.71 -24.84
N GLN A 380 -13.93 -10.24 -24.96
CA GLN A 380 -13.63 -11.65 -24.80
C GLN A 380 -12.33 -11.84 -24.04
N LYS A 381 -12.28 -12.93 -23.28
CA LYS A 381 -11.02 -13.49 -22.80
C LYS A 381 -10.87 -14.91 -23.32
N ARG A 382 -9.63 -15.34 -23.51
CA ARG A 382 -9.31 -16.74 -23.76
C ARG A 382 -8.40 -17.28 -22.69
N VAL A 383 -8.63 -18.53 -22.31
CA VAL A 383 -7.85 -19.25 -21.30
C VAL A 383 -7.42 -20.59 -21.89
N ASP A 384 -6.14 -20.92 -21.81
CA ASP A 384 -5.64 -22.24 -22.21
C ASP A 384 -5.78 -23.27 -21.08
N GLN A 385 -5.42 -24.53 -21.34
CA GLN A 385 -5.54 -25.62 -20.36
C GLN A 385 -4.64 -25.42 -19.13
N ASP A 386 -3.72 -24.47 -19.18
CA ASP A 386 -2.74 -24.17 -18.14
C ASP A 386 -3.11 -22.91 -17.34
N GLY A 387 -4.22 -22.24 -17.71
CA GLY A 387 -4.72 -21.05 -17.05
C GLY A 387 -4.11 -19.75 -17.55
N ASN A 388 -3.27 -19.78 -18.59
CA ASN A 388 -2.80 -18.55 -19.21
C ASN A 388 -4.00 -17.82 -19.79
N THR A 389 -4.11 -16.52 -19.49
CA THR A 389 -5.26 -15.72 -19.90
C THR A 389 -4.80 -14.64 -20.87
N GLN A 390 -5.59 -14.40 -21.91
CA GLN A 390 -5.42 -13.26 -22.81
C GLN A 390 -6.76 -12.53 -22.98
N TYR A 391 -6.68 -11.22 -23.18
CA TYR A 391 -7.84 -10.36 -23.45
C TYR A 391 -7.84 -9.91 -24.90
N ARG A 392 -9.02 -9.89 -25.52
CA ARG A 392 -9.16 -9.42 -26.89
C ARG A 392 -9.20 -7.91 -26.90
N VAL A 393 -8.30 -7.26 -27.64
CA VAL A 393 -8.26 -5.79 -27.78
C VAL A 393 -8.68 -5.31 -29.16
N ALA A 394 -8.73 -6.21 -30.15
CA ALA A 394 -9.35 -6.00 -31.45
C ALA A 394 -9.75 -7.37 -32.04
N THR A 395 -10.49 -7.37 -33.15
CA THR A 395 -10.87 -8.61 -33.85
C THR A 395 -9.63 -9.42 -34.22
N GLY A 396 -9.50 -10.61 -33.63
CA GLY A 396 -8.36 -11.50 -33.84
C GLY A 396 -7.04 -11.01 -33.23
N GLU A 397 -7.06 -10.04 -32.31
CA GLU A 397 -5.86 -9.51 -31.65
C GLU A 397 -5.99 -9.61 -30.12
N TRP A 398 -5.03 -10.30 -29.52
CA TRP A 398 -5.04 -10.64 -28.10
C TRP A 398 -3.80 -10.08 -27.39
N ILE A 399 -4.01 -9.59 -26.16
CA ILE A 399 -2.94 -9.18 -25.24
C ILE A 399 -2.90 -10.10 -24.02
N ASP A 400 -1.69 -10.47 -23.61
CA ASP A 400 -1.47 -11.26 -22.39
C ASP A 400 -2.03 -10.55 -21.16
N ALA A 401 -2.82 -11.26 -20.34
CA ALA A 401 -3.43 -10.74 -19.12
C ALA A 401 -2.39 -10.17 -18.15
N ASN A 402 -1.15 -10.66 -18.18
CA ASN A 402 -0.09 -10.18 -17.32
C ASN A 402 0.49 -8.83 -17.76
N ASN A 403 0.26 -8.42 -19.01
CA ASN A 403 0.71 -7.13 -19.54
C ASN A 403 -0.27 -6.00 -19.24
N VAL A 404 -1.44 -6.32 -18.68
CA VAL A 404 -2.54 -5.39 -18.44
C VAL A 404 -3.09 -5.52 -17.01
N THR A 405 -3.84 -4.52 -16.58
CA THR A 405 -4.85 -4.64 -15.52
C THR A 405 -6.22 -4.74 -16.16
N PHE A 406 -7.15 -5.48 -15.56
CA PHE A 406 -8.53 -5.61 -16.06
C PHE A 406 -9.50 -4.92 -15.10
N SER A 407 -10.45 -4.18 -15.66
CA SER A 407 -11.61 -3.65 -14.96
C SER A 407 -12.89 -4.19 -15.59
N ASP A 408 -13.75 -4.75 -14.75
CA ASP A 408 -15.11 -5.18 -15.09
C ASP A 408 -16.06 -3.99 -15.32
N LYS A 409 -15.61 -2.76 -15.05
CA LYS A 409 -16.32 -1.52 -15.35
C LYS A 409 -16.29 -1.15 -16.84
N ALA A 410 -16.45 -2.11 -17.75
CA ALA A 410 -17.07 -1.80 -19.02
C ALA A 410 -18.57 -1.84 -18.82
N THR A 411 -19.13 -0.70 -18.42
CA THR A 411 -20.57 -0.54 -18.50
C THR A 411 -20.94 -0.55 -19.97
N THR A 412 -21.77 -1.50 -20.39
CA THR A 412 -22.51 -1.41 -21.66
C THR A 412 -23.62 -0.36 -21.60
N ASP A 413 -23.81 0.27 -20.44
CA ASP A 413 -24.58 1.50 -20.32
C ASP A 413 -23.68 2.66 -20.76
N GLU A 414 -23.58 2.82 -22.08
CA GLU A 414 -23.16 4.05 -22.76
C GLU A 414 -24.22 5.14 -22.48
N GLY A 415 -24.31 5.54 -21.22
CA GLY A 415 -25.12 6.67 -20.78
C GLY A 415 -24.37 7.97 -21.02
N ALA A 416 -25.14 9.05 -21.23
CA ALA A 416 -24.60 10.40 -21.30
C ALA A 416 -23.60 10.66 -20.16
N TYR A 417 -22.50 11.37 -20.48
CA TYR A 417 -21.51 11.73 -19.48
C TYR A 417 -22.15 12.38 -18.24
N THR A 418 -21.68 11.99 -17.06
CA THR A 418 -22.19 12.48 -15.77
C THR A 418 -21.21 13.46 -15.15
N ASP A 419 -21.66 14.25 -14.17
CA ASP A 419 -20.79 15.23 -13.47
C ASP A 419 -20.06 16.18 -14.44
N GLU A 420 -20.80 16.75 -15.40
CA GLU A 420 -20.25 17.73 -16.33
C GLU A 420 -19.88 19.01 -15.57
N GLN A 421 -18.60 19.36 -15.63
CA GLN A 421 -18.02 20.53 -14.98
C GLN A 421 -17.36 21.41 -16.03
N ALA A 422 -17.74 22.69 -16.05
CA ALA A 422 -17.08 23.69 -16.88
C ALA A 422 -15.60 23.81 -16.49
N LEU A 423 -14.74 23.86 -17.49
CA LEU A 423 -13.31 24.10 -17.40
C LEU A 423 -12.93 25.30 -18.28
N ASN A 424 -11.75 25.82 -18.06
CA ASN A 424 -11.11 26.73 -18.99
C ASN A 424 -9.61 26.46 -18.96
N GLY A 425 -9.14 25.66 -19.91
CA GLY A 425 -7.76 25.21 -19.93
C GLY A 425 -7.37 24.48 -21.20
N LYS A 426 -6.27 23.76 -21.11
CA LYS A 426 -5.80 22.86 -22.17
C LYS A 426 -5.54 21.46 -21.64
N VAL A 427 -5.70 20.49 -22.53
CA VAL A 427 -5.23 19.12 -22.39
C VAL A 427 -3.98 18.95 -23.22
N THR A 428 -2.88 18.50 -22.61
CA THR A 428 -1.62 18.19 -23.30
C THR A 428 -1.44 16.68 -23.35
N LEU A 429 -1.06 16.17 -24.52
CA LEU A 429 -0.87 14.75 -24.77
C LEU A 429 0.62 14.44 -24.83
N ASP A 430 1.07 13.50 -24.01
CA ASP A 430 2.47 13.11 -23.99
C ASP A 430 2.89 12.50 -25.33
N GLY A 431 4.15 12.74 -25.69
CA GLY A 431 4.75 12.19 -26.89
C GLY A 431 5.13 10.71 -26.78
N PRO A 432 5.72 10.18 -27.87
CA PRO A 432 6.04 10.86 -29.13
C PRO A 432 4.81 11.15 -30.01
N SER A 433 4.93 12.07 -30.99
CA SER A 433 3.89 12.38 -31.99
C SER A 433 3.26 11.21 -32.75
N SER A 434 3.91 10.04 -32.77
CA SER A 434 3.33 8.80 -33.30
C SER A 434 2.31 8.14 -32.38
N PHE A 435 2.15 8.61 -31.13
CA PHE A 435 1.12 8.15 -30.21
C PHE A 435 -0.25 8.60 -30.67
N ILE A 436 -1.24 7.74 -30.43
CA ILE A 436 -2.61 7.93 -30.84
C ILE A 436 -3.50 7.85 -29.60
N TYR A 437 -4.13 8.96 -29.25
CA TYR A 437 -5.10 9.07 -28.17
C TYR A 437 -6.50 9.01 -28.78
N MET A 438 -7.24 7.96 -28.43
CA MET A 438 -8.57 7.72 -28.98
C MET A 438 -9.57 8.78 -28.50
N LEU A 439 -10.52 9.06 -29.38
CA LEU A 439 -11.65 9.95 -29.10
C LEU A 439 -12.94 9.18 -28.91
N TYR A 440 -13.84 9.77 -28.15
CA TYR A 440 -15.14 9.23 -27.83
C TYR A 440 -16.21 10.30 -28.07
N ASN A 441 -17.39 9.88 -28.50
CA ASN A 441 -18.51 10.80 -28.73
C ASN A 441 -19.31 11.09 -27.45
N ASP A 442 -20.36 11.89 -27.54
CA ASP A 442 -21.19 12.28 -26.38
C ASP A 442 -21.88 11.10 -25.66
N ASN A 443 -21.97 9.94 -26.32
CA ASN A 443 -22.50 8.71 -25.74
C ASN A 443 -21.39 7.82 -25.16
N GLY A 444 -20.12 8.21 -25.27
CA GLY A 444 -18.97 7.39 -24.88
C GLY A 444 -18.55 6.36 -25.93
N GLU A 445 -19.15 6.36 -27.12
CA GLU A 445 -18.78 5.45 -28.21
C GLU A 445 -17.45 5.89 -28.85
N ASN A 446 -16.60 4.94 -29.23
CA ASN A 446 -15.33 5.25 -29.85
C ASN A 446 -15.50 5.88 -31.26
N ILE A 447 -14.77 6.98 -31.50
CA ILE A 447 -14.67 7.61 -32.81
C ILE A 447 -13.51 6.95 -33.56
N SER A 448 -13.83 5.93 -34.37
CA SER A 448 -12.82 5.09 -35.04
C SER A 448 -12.08 5.76 -36.21
N ASN A 449 -12.63 6.86 -36.75
CA ASN A 449 -12.06 7.58 -37.90
C ASN A 449 -11.22 8.80 -37.52
N ARG A 450 -11.06 9.10 -36.22
CA ARG A 450 -10.31 10.26 -35.74
C ARG A 450 -9.66 9.98 -34.39
N ALA A 451 -8.47 10.51 -34.19
CA ALA A 451 -7.74 10.44 -32.93
C ALA A 451 -6.82 11.65 -32.78
N LEU A 452 -6.30 11.87 -31.57
CA LEU A 452 -5.35 12.93 -31.29
C LEU A 452 -3.93 12.36 -31.31
N ALA A 453 -2.98 13.10 -31.88
CA ALA A 453 -1.58 12.71 -31.88
C ALA A 453 -0.93 13.02 -30.52
N GLY A 454 0.10 12.26 -30.13
CA GLY A 454 0.99 12.67 -29.04
C GLY A 454 1.72 13.99 -29.35
N ASP A 455 2.35 14.61 -28.35
CA ASP A 455 2.99 15.93 -28.46
C ASP A 455 2.03 17.03 -28.97
N SER A 456 0.72 16.91 -28.70
CA SER A 456 -0.29 17.89 -29.11
C SER A 456 -1.05 18.47 -27.93
N GLU A 457 -1.60 19.66 -28.11
CA GLU A 457 -2.35 20.40 -27.10
C GLU A 457 -3.72 20.79 -27.63
N TRP A 458 -4.75 20.63 -26.80
CA TRP A 458 -6.14 20.87 -27.17
C TRP A 458 -6.83 21.73 -26.13
N TYR A 459 -7.59 22.72 -26.58
CA TYR A 459 -8.46 23.49 -25.70
C TYR A 459 -9.52 22.58 -25.07
N THR A 460 -9.84 22.81 -23.80
CA THR A 460 -10.95 22.14 -23.12
C THR A 460 -11.78 23.13 -22.33
N ASP A 461 -13.09 23.13 -22.61
CA ASP A 461 -14.14 23.94 -21.98
C ASP A 461 -14.90 23.17 -20.89
N LYS A 462 -14.76 21.85 -20.84
CA LYS A 462 -15.41 21.03 -19.83
C LYS A 462 -14.78 19.66 -19.66
N LYS A 463 -14.97 19.10 -18.47
CA LYS A 463 -14.75 17.69 -18.18
C LYS A 463 -16.06 17.05 -17.76
N ALA A 464 -16.09 15.73 -17.85
CA ALA A 464 -17.17 14.94 -17.29
C ALA A 464 -16.63 13.59 -16.81
N THR A 465 -17.52 12.74 -16.31
CA THR A 465 -17.22 11.39 -15.86
C THR A 465 -17.99 10.41 -16.73
N ASN A 466 -17.26 9.50 -17.39
CA ASN A 466 -17.88 8.44 -18.18
C ASN A 466 -18.51 7.37 -17.27
N ALA A 467 -19.29 6.48 -17.87
CA ALA A 467 -19.97 5.42 -17.11
C ALA A 467 -19.00 4.45 -16.41
N ALA A 468 -17.72 4.39 -16.82
CA ALA A 468 -16.65 3.66 -16.14
C ALA A 468 -16.05 4.42 -14.92
N GLY A 469 -16.49 5.64 -14.63
CA GLY A 469 -15.97 6.48 -13.55
C GLY A 469 -14.65 7.20 -13.90
N VAL A 470 -14.28 7.23 -15.19
CA VAL A 470 -13.07 7.90 -15.68
C VAL A 470 -13.40 9.33 -16.08
N THR A 471 -12.55 10.28 -15.66
CA THR A 471 -12.63 11.66 -16.12
C THR A 471 -12.36 11.73 -17.62
N VAL A 472 -13.19 12.48 -18.35
CA VAL A 472 -13.01 12.76 -19.78
C VAL A 472 -12.95 14.26 -20.00
N TYR A 473 -12.17 14.70 -20.99
CA TYR A 473 -12.04 16.10 -21.37
C TYR A 473 -12.62 16.33 -22.76
N HIS A 474 -13.50 17.32 -22.89
CA HIS A 474 -14.06 17.72 -24.18
C HIS A 474 -13.00 18.50 -24.95
N VAL A 475 -12.73 18.09 -26.20
CA VAL A 475 -11.68 18.68 -27.05
C VAL A 475 -12.22 19.28 -28.34
N ALA A 476 -13.43 18.87 -28.76
CA ALA A 476 -14.21 19.48 -29.82
C ALA A 476 -15.67 18.99 -29.72
N THR A 477 -16.57 19.57 -30.50
CA THR A 477 -18.00 19.20 -30.52
C THR A 477 -18.19 17.70 -30.69
N GLY A 478 -18.74 17.05 -29.65
CA GLY A 478 -19.00 15.63 -29.67
C GLY A 478 -17.73 14.77 -29.64
N GLU A 479 -16.61 15.30 -29.13
CA GLU A 479 -15.33 14.61 -29.07
C GLU A 479 -14.67 14.78 -27.70
N TRP A 480 -14.38 13.65 -27.07
CA TRP A 480 -13.85 13.56 -25.73
C TRP A 480 -12.62 12.68 -25.71
N VAL A 481 -11.59 13.09 -24.96
CA VAL A 481 -10.42 12.26 -24.65
C VAL A 481 -10.48 11.81 -23.20
N GLN A 482 -10.19 10.54 -22.94
CA GLN A 482 -10.20 10.01 -21.58
C GLN A 482 -8.93 10.41 -20.82
N ALA A 483 -9.07 10.84 -19.57
CA ALA A 483 -7.95 11.08 -18.68
C ALA A 483 -7.21 9.76 -18.39
N GLY A 484 -5.89 9.85 -18.27
CA GLY A 484 -5.01 8.70 -18.09
C GLY A 484 -3.55 9.14 -18.20
N ASN A 485 -2.61 8.20 -18.13
CA ASN A 485 -1.20 8.56 -18.29
C ASN A 485 -0.94 9.13 -19.68
N GLY A 486 -0.33 10.31 -19.70
CA GLY A 486 -0.07 11.08 -20.89
C GLY A 486 -1.23 11.94 -21.38
N VAL A 487 -2.28 12.12 -20.56
CA VAL A 487 -3.33 13.12 -20.78
C VAL A 487 -3.36 14.05 -19.57
N ASN A 488 -2.79 15.24 -19.73
CA ASN A 488 -2.61 16.18 -18.62
C ASN A 488 -3.47 17.41 -18.83
N TYR A 489 -4.24 17.81 -17.81
CA TYR A 489 -4.99 19.07 -17.82
C TYR A 489 -4.19 20.19 -17.17
N SER A 490 -4.23 21.38 -17.77
CA SER A 490 -3.73 22.62 -17.19
C SER A 490 -4.77 23.73 -17.36
N ALA A 491 -5.15 24.38 -16.26
CA ALA A 491 -6.00 25.57 -16.33
C ALA A 491 -5.26 26.75 -16.99
N TYR A 492 -6.01 27.63 -17.66
CA TYR A 492 -5.46 28.90 -18.15
C TYR A 492 -5.26 29.94 -17.05
#